data_AF-A1B1Q1-F1
#
_entry.id   AF-A1B1Q1-F1
#
_cell.length_a   1.000
_cell.length_b   1.000
_cell.length_c   1.000
_cell.angle_alpha   90.00
_cell.angle_beta   90.00
_cell.angle_gamma   90.00
#
_symmetry.space_group_name_H-M   'P 1'
#
loop_
_entity.id
_entity.type
_entity.pdbx_description
1 polymer ?
#
loop_
_entity_poly.entity_id
_entity_poly.type
_entity_poly.pdbx_seq_one_letter_code
_entity_poly.pdbx_strand_id
1 'polypeptide(L)'
;MRGNLATSLRRRRRPCPIEQYDRLPPELRRWLAQAALPWSPVSALRLWQRLVREAAGNTEAVCRRLDMIEAGMLMRDAPRIWGFATPAARTCPPGAMEERVEPAR
;
A
#
# COMPACT_ATOMS: atom_id res chain seq x y z
N MET A 1 -41.78 6.53 4.06
CA MET A 1 -41.13 5.80 2.94
C MET A 1 -40.37 4.61 3.52
N ARG A 2 -40.82 3.37 3.23
CA ARG A 2 -40.17 2.12 3.67
C ARG A 2 -39.06 1.79 2.68
N GLY A 3 -37.82 1.65 3.15
CA GLY A 3 -36.70 1.26 2.30
C GLY A 3 -36.78 -0.21 1.90
N ASN A 4 -36.30 -0.55 0.70
CA ASN A 4 -36.35 -1.88 0.07
C ASN A 4 -35.55 -3.00 0.78
N LEU A 5 -35.19 -2.84 2.06
CA LEU A 5 -34.44 -3.82 2.84
C LEU A 5 -35.37 -4.60 3.77
N ALA A 6 -36.13 -5.53 3.20
CA ALA A 6 -36.90 -6.53 3.96
C ALA A 6 -35.98 -7.68 4.36
N THR A 7 -35.17 -7.50 5.41
CA THR A 7 -34.34 -8.57 5.97
C THR A 7 -34.43 -8.59 7.49
N SER A 8 -34.53 -9.79 8.07
CA SER A 8 -34.47 -10.03 9.52
C SER A 8 -33.05 -10.00 10.07
N LEU A 9 -32.04 -9.83 9.20
CA LEU A 9 -30.64 -9.78 9.60
C LEU A 9 -30.36 -8.50 10.40
N ARG A 10 -29.84 -8.67 11.61
CA ARG A 10 -29.46 -7.57 12.48
C ARG A 10 -28.35 -6.75 11.81
N ARG A 11 -28.61 -5.47 11.54
CA ARG A 11 -27.62 -4.53 10.99
C ARG A 11 -26.41 -4.47 11.93
N ARG A 12 -25.29 -5.05 11.52
CA ARG A 12 -24.04 -4.98 12.27
C ARG A 12 -23.54 -3.53 12.21
N ARG A 13 -23.39 -2.84 13.35
CA ARG A 13 -22.66 -1.57 13.41
C ARG A 13 -21.22 -1.85 13.02
N ARG A 14 -20.87 -1.65 11.76
CA ARG A 14 -19.46 -1.53 11.37
C ARG A 14 -19.03 -0.10 11.70
N PRO A 15 -17.88 0.11 12.38
CA PRO A 15 -17.34 1.45 12.50
C PRO A 15 -17.13 1.99 11.08
N CYS A 16 -17.62 3.19 10.83
CA CYS A 16 -17.57 3.82 9.51
C CYS A 16 -16.11 3.90 9.06
N PRO A 17 -15.72 3.26 7.95
CA PRO A 17 -14.32 3.26 7.50
C PRO A 17 -13.80 4.66 7.19
N ILE A 18 -14.68 5.54 6.69
CA ILE A 18 -14.33 6.92 6.35
C ILE A 18 -14.04 7.74 7.61
N GLU A 19 -14.85 7.61 8.68
CA GLU A 19 -14.59 8.28 9.96
C GLU A 19 -13.24 7.86 10.59
N GLN A 20 -12.83 6.61 10.39
CA GLN A 20 -11.53 6.14 10.86
C GLN A 20 -10.37 6.73 10.07
N TYR A 21 -10.57 6.91 8.76
CA TYR A 21 -9.62 7.58 7.88
C TYR A 21 -9.48 9.07 8.22
N ASP A 22 -10.60 9.75 8.49
CA ASP A 22 -10.63 11.17 8.86
C ASP A 22 -9.93 11.45 10.20
N ARG A 23 -9.83 10.45 11.08
CA ARG A 23 -9.13 10.55 12.37
C ARG A 23 -7.63 10.26 12.28
N LEU A 24 -7.10 9.92 11.10
CA LEU A 24 -5.68 9.60 10.95
C LEU A 24 -4.81 10.86 11.04
N PRO A 25 -3.56 10.74 11.53
CA PRO A 25 -2.57 11.81 11.42
C PRO A 25 -2.40 12.27 9.96
N PRO A 26 -2.22 13.59 9.73
CA PRO A 26 -2.15 14.13 8.36
C PRO A 26 -1.01 13.52 7.54
N GLU A 27 0.13 13.24 8.16
CA GLU A 27 1.28 12.62 7.51
C GLU A 27 0.97 11.18 7.07
N LEU A 28 0.36 10.38 7.95
CA LEU A 28 -0.09 9.03 7.62
C LEU A 28 -1.13 9.05 6.49
N ARG A 29 -2.03 10.03 6.51
CA ARG A 29 -3.05 10.20 5.48
C ARG A 29 -2.43 10.53 4.11
N ARG A 30 -1.41 11.39 4.09
CA ARG A 30 -0.65 11.73 2.88
C ARG A 30 0.11 10.52 2.32
N TRP A 31 0.69 9.71 3.20
CA TRP A 31 1.32 8.45 2.80
C TRP A 31 0.30 7.46 2.22
N LEU A 32 -0.83 7.24 2.90
CA LEU A 32 -1.90 6.35 2.43
C LEU A 32 -2.49 6.75 1.08
N ALA A 33 -2.50 8.05 0.75
CA ALA A 33 -2.98 8.53 -0.55
C ALA A 33 -2.04 8.16 -1.72
N GLN A 34 -0.77 7.84 -1.43
CA GLN A 34 0.25 7.45 -2.41
C GLN A 34 0.57 5.96 -2.39
N ALA A 35 0.17 5.25 -1.33
CA ALA A 35 0.40 3.82 -1.16
C ALA A 35 -0.21 3.00 -2.31
N ALA A 36 0.55 2.01 -2.78
CA ALA A 36 0.11 1.14 -3.87
C ALA A 36 -0.88 0.06 -3.42
N LEU A 37 -0.83 -0.35 -2.15
CA LEU A 37 -1.73 -1.36 -1.60
C LEU A 37 -2.99 -0.72 -1.00
N PRO A 38 -4.16 -1.39 -1.07
CA PRO A 38 -5.38 -0.94 -0.40
C PRO A 38 -5.33 -1.25 1.10
N TRP A 39 -4.52 -0.51 1.84
CA TRP A 39 -4.37 -0.65 3.28
C TRP A 39 -5.66 -0.31 4.03
N SER A 40 -5.95 -1.07 5.10
CA SER A 40 -6.98 -0.65 6.07
C SER A 40 -6.45 0.49 6.95
N PRO A 41 -7.26 1.53 7.25
CA PRO A 41 -6.88 2.65 8.12
C PRO A 41 -6.34 2.20 9.48
N VAL A 42 -6.94 1.14 10.05
CA VAL A 42 -6.58 0.62 11.37
C VAL A 42 -5.20 -0.04 11.37
N SER A 43 -4.89 -0.83 10.34
CA SER A 43 -3.57 -1.48 10.23
C SER A 43 -2.47 -0.47 9.98
N ALA A 44 -2.73 0.52 9.11
CA ALA A 44 -1.78 1.58 8.83
C ALA A 44 -1.49 2.42 10.08
N LEU A 45 -2.53 2.77 10.86
CA LEU A 45 -2.37 3.51 12.11
C LEU A 45 -1.55 2.74 13.16
N ARG A 46 -1.80 1.44 13.31
CA ARG A 46 -1.03 0.58 14.24
C ARG A 46 0.45 0.55 13.87
N LEU A 47 0.76 0.43 12.57
CA LEU A 47 2.12 0.38 12.08
C LEU A 47 2.81 1.74 12.25
N TRP A 48 2.12 2.83 11.91
CA TRP A 48 2.57 4.20 12.11
C TRP A 48 2.94 4.48 13.57
N GLN A 49 2.06 4.16 14.52
CA GLN A 49 2.29 4.39 15.95
C GLN A 49 3.53 3.64 16.45
N ARG A 50 3.74 2.41 15.99
CA ARG A 50 4.93 1.63 16.31
C ARG A 50 6.19 2.30 15.77
N LEU A 51 6.18 2.68 14.50
CA LEU A 51 7.33 3.30 13.83
C LEU A 51 7.67 4.69 14.38
N VAL A 52 6.67 5.50 14.73
CA VAL A 52 6.88 6.81 15.37
C VAL A 52 7.60 6.67 16.70
N ARG A 53 7.26 5.64 17.49
CA ARG A 53 7.97 5.35 18.75
C ARG A 53 9.42 4.92 18.51
N GLU A 54 9.68 4.16 17.44
CA GLU A 54 11.03 3.71 17.07
C GLU A 54 11.88 4.85 16.48
N ALA A 55 11.27 5.79 15.75
CA ALA A 55 11.96 6.87 15.03
C ALA A 55 12.06 8.20 15.82
N ALA A 56 11.72 8.20 17.12
CA ALA A 56 11.74 9.38 17.99
C ALA A 56 11.02 10.62 17.42
N GLY A 57 9.95 10.41 16.63
CA GLY A 57 9.16 11.49 16.03
C GLY A 57 9.62 11.98 14.65
N ASN A 58 10.66 11.37 14.04
CA ASN A 58 11.02 11.68 12.65
C ASN A 58 10.01 11.06 11.67
N THR A 59 9.11 11.88 11.14
CA THR A 59 8.02 11.45 10.24
C THR A 59 8.52 10.91 8.91
N GLU A 60 9.61 11.46 8.35
CA GLU A 60 10.15 11.02 7.06
C GLU A 60 10.74 9.61 7.17
N ALA A 61 11.46 9.33 8.26
CA ALA A 61 11.98 8.00 8.56
C ALA A 61 10.85 6.97 8.71
N VAL A 62 9.72 7.37 9.32
CA VAL A 62 8.53 6.52 9.43
C VAL A 62 7.93 6.21 8.06
N CYS A 63 7.75 7.22 7.20
CA CYS A 63 7.24 7.02 5.84
C CYS A 63 8.14 6.07 5.03
N ARG A 64 9.46 6.28 5.02
CA ARG A 64 10.40 5.37 4.32
C ARG A 64 10.29 3.93 4.83
N ARG A 65 10.09 3.75 6.13
CA ARG A 65 9.93 2.42 6.71
C ARG A 65 8.61 1.77 6.33
N LEU A 66 7.54 2.55 6.20
CA LEU A 66 6.26 2.09 5.66
C LEU A 66 6.39 1.66 4.19
N ASP A 67 7.12 2.41 3.37
CA ASP A 67 7.38 2.04 1.97
C ASP A 67 8.10 0.70 1.85
N MET A 68 9.11 0.46 2.70
CA MET A 68 9.81 -0.85 2.75
C MET A 68 8.86 -2.01 3.10
N ILE A 69 7.92 -1.76 4.00
CA ILE A 69 6.94 -2.78 4.42
C ILE A 69 5.95 -3.05 3.29
N GLU A 70 5.45 -2.01 2.63
CA GLU A 70 4.59 -2.13 1.46
C GLU A 70 5.29 -2.90 0.33
N ALA A 71 6.54 -2.54 0.01
CA ALA A 71 7.33 -3.24 -1.00
C ALA A 71 7.50 -4.73 -0.66
N GLY A 72 7.76 -5.06 0.62
CA GLY A 72 7.84 -6.45 1.07
C GLY A 72 6.52 -7.21 0.94
N MET A 73 5.38 -6.56 1.21
CA MET A 73 4.06 -7.16 1.00
C MET A 73 3.76 -7.38 -0.48
N LEU A 74 4.06 -6.38 -1.32
CA LEU A 74 3.92 -6.49 -2.78
C LEU A 74 4.76 -7.63 -3.34
N MET A 75 6.03 -7.76 -2.90
CA MET A 75 6.89 -8.87 -3.33
C MET A 75 6.34 -10.23 -2.90
N ARG A 76 5.72 -10.32 -1.71
CA ARG A 76 5.12 -11.57 -1.23
C ARG A 76 3.86 -11.95 -1.98
N ASP A 77 3.04 -10.97 -2.35
CA ASP A 77 1.78 -11.20 -3.05
C ASP A 77 1.96 -11.27 -4.57
N ALA A 78 3.05 -10.72 -5.12
CA ALA A 78 3.33 -10.70 -6.56
C ALA A 78 3.28 -12.09 -7.22
N PRO A 79 3.89 -13.16 -6.65
CA PRO A 79 3.77 -14.51 -7.22
C PRO A 79 2.33 -15.06 -7.19
N ARG A 80 1.52 -14.65 -6.21
CA ARG A 80 0.12 -15.09 -6.10
C ARG A 80 -0.79 -14.36 -7.09
N ILE A 81 -0.56 -13.07 -7.30
CA ILE A 81 -1.39 -12.22 -8.16
C ILE A 81 -1.00 -12.37 -9.62
N TRP A 82 0.30 -12.42 -9.92
CA TRP A 82 0.84 -12.40 -11.30
C TRP A 82 1.59 -13.68 -11.72
N GLY A 83 1.85 -14.62 -10.80
CA GLY A 83 2.78 -15.73 -11.04
C GLY A 83 4.25 -15.28 -11.01
N PHE A 84 5.18 -16.13 -11.47
CA PHE A 84 6.61 -15.79 -11.54
C PHE A 84 6.97 -14.72 -12.58
N ALA A 85 6.00 -14.25 -13.37
CA ALA A 85 6.19 -13.24 -14.40
C ALA A 85 5.28 -12.04 -14.11
N THR A 86 5.84 -10.98 -13.54
CA THR A 86 5.15 -9.69 -13.50
C THR A 86 4.92 -9.18 -14.94
N PRO A 87 3.79 -8.50 -15.22
CA PRO A 87 3.52 -7.96 -16.56
C PRO A 87 4.64 -7.03 -17.06
N ALA A 88 5.30 -6.30 -16.16
CA ALA A 88 6.48 -5.49 -16.48
C ALA A 88 7.67 -6.32 -17.02
N ALA A 89 7.87 -7.55 -16.51
CA ALA A 89 8.89 -8.47 -17.02
C ALA A 89 8.51 -9.07 -18.39
N ARG A 90 7.19 -9.16 -18.67
CA ARG A 90 6.67 -9.64 -19.96
C ARG A 90 6.79 -8.61 -21.08
N THR A 91 6.84 -7.33 -20.75
CA THR A 91 6.93 -6.25 -21.74
C THR A 91 8.36 -5.85 -22.10
N CYS A 92 9.40 -6.47 -21.52
CA CYS A 92 10.77 -6.23 -21.96
C CYS A 92 11.01 -6.97 -23.30
N PRO A 93 11.14 -6.28 -24.44
CA PRO A 93 11.51 -6.94 -25.67
C PRO A 93 12.92 -7.55 -25.51
N PRO A 94 13.17 -8.78 -26.01
CA PRO A 94 14.43 -9.50 -25.82
C PRO A 94 15.67 -8.87 -26.50
N GLY A 95 15.65 -7.58 -26.86
CA GLY A 95 16.75 -6.88 -27.56
C GLY A 95 17.21 -5.56 -26.93
N ALA A 96 16.66 -5.13 -25.79
CA ALA A 96 17.00 -3.82 -25.19
C ALA A 96 18.29 -3.81 -24.32
N MET A 97 19.02 -4.93 -24.25
CA MET A 97 20.28 -5.04 -23.51
C MET A 97 21.46 -5.36 -24.44
N GLU A 98 21.48 -4.78 -25.64
CA GLU A 98 22.62 -4.85 -26.55
C GLU A 98 22.92 -3.47 -27.13
N GLU A 99 23.27 -2.50 -26.29
CA GLU A 99 24.00 -1.29 -26.76
C GLU A 99 24.75 -0.63 -25.60
N ARG A 100 25.72 -1.37 -25.04
CA ARG A 100 26.81 -0.76 -24.27
C ARG A 100 28.08 -1.53 -24.59
N VAL A 101 28.70 -1.21 -25.72
CA VAL A 101 30.16 -1.25 -25.97
C VAL A 101 30.39 -0.72 -27.38
N GLU A 102 30.86 0.53 -27.47
CA GLU A 102 31.66 0.98 -28.60
C GLU A 102 32.72 1.95 -28.05
N PRO A 103 33.98 1.53 -27.89
CA PRO A 103 35.08 2.47 -27.66
C PRO A 103 35.54 3.03 -29.01
N ALA A 104 35.50 4.36 -29.13
CA ALA A 104 36.11 5.09 -30.22
C ALA A 104 37.63 4.86 -30.23
N ARG A 105 38.15 4.74 -31.46
CA ARG A 105 39.55 4.53 -31.89
C ARG A 105 40.61 5.31 -31.12
#